data_AF-A0A9D7XJH7-F1
#
_entry.id   AF-A0A9D7XJH7-F1
#
_cell.length_a   1.000
_cell.length_b   1.000
_cell.length_c   1.000
_cell.angle_alpha   90.00
_cell.angle_beta   90.00
_cell.angle_gamma   90.00
#
_symmetry.space_group_name_H-M   'P 1'
#
loop_
_entity.id
_entity.type
_entity.pdbx_description
1 polymer ?
#
loop_
_entity_poly.entity_id
_entity_poly.type
_entity_poly.pdbx_seq_one_letter_code
_entity_poly.pdbx_strand_id
1 'polypeptide(L)'
;MSSTHGLIAGNHGIYFTTTGGGTASDWTRFTFTNDPSYLELYNNCQFKKIAVYSDYTVYICGTDTVNKRAIIFKLDLSNLKYSFAYVGPKNSSLNALAIINSYLFAVGNNGLVLTSSNFTDFTKVETGLSNNLFSVYPKTIRIYGIAGDGVFYINYCKSNSLQISRRLN
;
A
#
# COMPACT_ATOMS: atom_id res chain seq x y z
N MET A 1 11.44 -18.76 18.77
CA MET A 1 11.05 -17.48 19.39
C MET A 1 9.71 -17.09 18.80
N SER A 2 8.63 -16.98 19.60
CA SER A 2 7.36 -16.43 19.10
C SER A 2 7.53 -14.91 18.97
N SER A 3 7.30 -14.35 17.78
CA SER A 3 7.27 -12.89 17.63
C SER A 3 6.06 -12.34 18.38
N THR A 4 6.29 -11.54 19.40
CA THR A 4 5.23 -10.81 20.11
C THR A 4 4.90 -9.46 19.47
N HIS A 5 5.61 -9.11 18.39
CA HIS A 5 5.41 -7.85 17.69
C HIS A 5 4.36 -8.02 16.59
N GLY A 6 3.43 -7.07 16.49
CA GLY A 6 2.39 -7.08 15.48
C GLY A 6 2.02 -5.66 15.06
N LEU A 7 1.54 -5.53 13.83
CA LEU A 7 1.03 -4.28 13.28
C LEU A 7 -0.27 -4.57 12.53
N ILE A 8 -1.29 -3.77 12.79
CA ILE A 8 -2.54 -3.77 12.04
C ILE A 8 -2.84 -2.36 11.55
N ALA A 9 -3.53 -2.27 10.42
CA ALA A 9 -3.97 -1.01 9.85
C ALA A 9 -5.37 -1.20 9.26
N GLY A 10 -6.23 -0.22 9.46
CA GLY A 10 -7.61 -0.27 8.97
C GLY A 10 -8.29 1.09 8.98
N ASN A 11 -9.62 1.07 9.06
CA ASN A 11 -10.46 2.28 9.00
C ASN A 11 -10.23 3.26 10.17
N HIS A 12 -9.59 2.81 11.25
CA HIS A 12 -9.37 3.61 12.46
C HIS A 12 -7.88 3.91 12.71
N GLY A 13 -7.05 3.77 11.67
CA GLY A 13 -5.62 4.03 11.74
C GLY A 13 -4.77 2.78 11.88
N ILE A 14 -3.55 2.98 12.35
CA ILE A 14 -2.50 1.96 12.52
C ILE A 14 -2.34 1.67 14.02
N TYR A 15 -2.20 0.41 14.38
CA TYR A 15 -1.96 -0.04 15.75
C TYR A 15 -0.82 -1.04 15.76
N PHE A 16 -0.04 -1.03 16.83
CA PHE A 16 1.08 -1.95 17.04
C PHE A 16 1.02 -2.58 18.42
N THR A 17 1.57 -3.79 18.53
CA THR A 17 1.69 -4.54 19.78
C THR A 17 3.12 -5.06 19.92
N THR A 18 3.58 -5.23 21.15
CA THR A 18 4.84 -5.92 21.51
C THR A 18 4.59 -7.11 22.42
N THR A 19 3.32 -7.41 22.72
CA THR A 19 2.87 -8.46 23.66
C THR A 19 2.09 -9.59 22.97
N GLY A 20 2.01 -9.58 21.63
CA GLY A 20 1.36 -10.60 20.82
C GLY A 20 -0.10 -10.33 20.49
N GLY A 21 -0.69 -9.24 21.00
CA GLY A 21 -2.00 -8.76 20.57
C GLY A 21 -3.19 -9.62 21.01
N GLY A 22 -3.12 -10.28 22.17
CA GLY A 22 -4.18 -11.16 22.66
C GLY A 22 -5.49 -10.44 23.06
N THR A 23 -5.40 -9.18 23.46
CA THR A 23 -6.52 -8.33 23.89
C THR A 23 -6.42 -6.93 23.28
N ALA A 24 -7.49 -6.14 23.33
CA ALA A 24 -7.47 -4.77 22.81
C ALA A 24 -6.45 -3.86 23.53
N SER A 25 -6.20 -4.07 24.83
CA SER A 25 -5.21 -3.32 25.60
C SER A 25 -3.76 -3.60 25.21
N ASP A 26 -3.50 -4.70 24.49
CA ASP A 26 -2.18 -5.02 23.95
C ASP A 26 -1.78 -4.16 22.75
N TRP A 27 -2.72 -3.37 22.21
CA TRP A 27 -2.55 -2.58 21.00
C TRP A 27 -2.45 -1.09 21.32
N THR A 28 -1.34 -0.48 20.91
CA THR A 28 -1.16 0.97 20.96
C THR A 28 -1.46 1.56 19.59
N ARG A 29 -2.31 2.59 19.54
CA ARG A 29 -2.58 3.33 18.30
C ARG A 29 -1.39 4.22 17.96
N PHE A 30 -1.00 4.24 16.69
CA PHE A 30 -0.03 5.20 16.18
C PHE A 30 -0.59 6.63 16.26
N THR A 31 0.22 7.54 16.80
CA THR A 31 -0.09 8.96 16.95
C THR A 31 1.10 9.82 16.54
N PHE A 32 0.82 11.02 16.05
CA PHE A 32 1.83 12.03 15.72
C PHE A 32 2.27 12.70 17.02
N THR A 33 3.51 12.49 17.45
CA THR A 33 3.99 13.01 18.73
C THR A 33 4.54 14.45 18.63
N ASN A 34 5.05 14.87 17.47
CA ASN A 34 5.76 16.16 17.32
C ASN A 34 5.51 16.92 16.00
N ASP A 35 4.66 16.41 15.10
CA ASP A 35 4.37 17.08 13.83
C ASP A 35 2.90 16.82 13.41
N PRO A 36 1.99 17.78 13.68
CA PRO A 36 0.58 17.63 13.37
C PRO A 36 0.26 17.88 11.88
N SER A 37 1.25 18.21 11.04
CA SER A 37 1.01 18.55 9.62
C SER A 37 0.25 17.46 8.85
N TYR A 38 0.42 16.21 9.28
CA TYR A 38 -0.22 15.05 8.68
C TYR A 38 -1.44 14.53 9.45
N LEU A 39 -1.78 15.14 10.60
CA LEU A 39 -2.83 14.63 11.50
C LEU A 39 -4.21 14.59 10.82
N GLU A 40 -4.58 15.67 10.13
CA GLU A 40 -5.85 15.74 9.41
C GLU A 40 -5.91 14.68 8.31
N LEU A 41 -4.87 14.61 7.47
CA LEU A 41 -4.79 13.63 6.39
C LEU A 41 -4.88 12.20 6.93
N TYR A 42 -4.15 11.88 8.01
CA TYR A 42 -4.20 10.56 8.63
C TYR A 42 -5.56 10.22 9.22
N ASN A 43 -6.23 11.16 9.87
CA ASN A 43 -7.58 10.94 10.40
C ASN A 43 -8.62 10.72 9.29
N ASN A 44 -8.37 11.25 8.09
CA ASN A 44 -9.19 10.98 6.91
C ASN A 44 -8.91 9.62 6.28
N CYS A 45 -7.78 8.98 6.62
CA CYS A 45 -7.32 7.76 5.96
C CYS A 45 -8.05 6.51 6.46
N GLN A 46 -8.52 5.71 5.50
CA GLN A 46 -8.87 4.31 5.70
C GLN A 46 -7.82 3.44 5.03
N PHE A 47 -7.03 2.74 5.84
CA PHE A 47 -5.97 1.85 5.38
C PHE A 47 -6.52 0.47 5.01
N LYS A 48 -5.94 -0.18 4.00
CA LYS A 48 -6.47 -1.43 3.43
C LYS A 48 -5.45 -2.57 3.34
N LYS A 49 -4.19 -2.27 3.00
CA LYS A 49 -3.16 -3.29 2.83
C LYS A 49 -1.83 -2.80 3.35
N ILE A 50 -1.13 -3.68 4.06
CA ILE A 50 0.25 -3.51 4.53
C ILE A 50 1.16 -4.38 3.64
N ALA A 51 2.30 -3.83 3.23
CA ALA A 51 3.43 -4.62 2.74
C ALA A 51 4.68 -4.30 3.56
N VAL A 52 5.45 -5.35 3.84
CA VAL A 52 6.69 -5.27 4.60
C VAL A 52 7.83 -5.06 3.62
N TYR A 53 8.65 -4.03 3.85
CA TYR A 53 9.87 -3.77 3.09
C TYR A 53 11.09 -4.40 3.78
N SER A 54 11.16 -4.23 5.10
CA SER A 54 12.19 -4.79 5.98
C SER A 54 11.57 -5.08 7.35
N ASP A 55 12.35 -5.64 8.27
CA ASP A 55 11.90 -5.95 9.63
C ASP A 55 11.23 -4.77 10.37
N TYR A 56 11.61 -3.53 10.03
CA TYR A 56 11.10 -2.33 10.68
C TYR A 56 10.31 -1.41 9.76
N THR A 57 10.45 -1.51 8.44
CA THR A 57 9.78 -0.58 7.51
C THR A 57 8.59 -1.24 6.83
N VAL A 58 7.44 -0.60 6.95
CA VAL A 58 6.21 -1.00 6.25
C VAL A 58 5.67 0.12 5.36
N TYR A 59 4.99 -0.28 4.31
CA TYR A 59 4.20 0.59 3.44
C TYR A 59 2.74 0.16 3.51
N ILE A 60 1.84 1.13 3.64
CA ILE A 60 0.42 0.89 3.89
C ILE A 60 -0.39 1.73 2.90
N CYS A 61 -1.20 1.09 2.06
CA CYS A 61 -2.05 1.80 1.12
C CYS A 61 -3.47 1.96 1.65
N GLY A 62 -4.18 2.93 1.08
CA GLY A 62 -5.57 3.15 1.40
C GLY A 62 -6.17 4.33 0.65
N THR A 63 -7.09 5.00 1.32
CA THR A 63 -7.83 6.15 0.79
C THR A 63 -7.94 7.24 1.85
N ASP A 64 -7.54 8.46 1.51
CA ASP A 64 -8.03 9.68 2.15
C ASP A 64 -9.51 9.83 1.75
N THR A 65 -10.41 9.49 2.67
CA THR A 65 -11.85 9.38 2.36
C THR A 65 -12.55 10.73 2.23
N VAL A 66 -11.99 11.79 2.81
CA VAL A 66 -12.54 13.15 2.75
C VAL A 66 -12.19 13.78 1.40
N ASN A 67 -10.90 13.79 1.03
CA ASN A 67 -10.47 14.38 -0.25
C ASN A 67 -10.54 13.39 -1.43
N LYS A 68 -10.88 12.12 -1.15
CA LYS A 68 -11.02 11.03 -2.12
C LYS A 68 -9.71 10.80 -2.89
N ARG A 69 -8.60 10.62 -2.19
CA ARG A 69 -7.27 10.42 -2.78
C ARG A 69 -6.68 9.09 -2.37
N ALA A 70 -6.00 8.42 -3.29
CA ALA A 70 -5.14 7.30 -2.99
C ALA A 70 -3.99 7.75 -2.08
N ILE A 71 -3.61 6.91 -1.13
CA ILE A 71 -2.48 7.18 -0.24
C ILE A 71 -1.56 5.96 -0.14
N ILE A 72 -0.27 6.22 0.06
CA ILE A 72 0.69 5.26 0.59
C ILE A 72 1.40 5.92 1.77
N PHE A 73 1.26 5.30 2.94
CA PHE A 73 1.90 5.71 4.18
C PHE A 73 3.11 4.82 4.45
N LYS A 74 4.26 5.42 4.71
CA LYS A 74 5.48 4.74 5.13
C LYS A 74 5.64 4.89 6.64
N LEU A 75 5.95 3.79 7.32
CA LEU A 75 6.27 3.79 8.75
C LEU A 75 7.53 2.98 9.01
N ASP A 76 8.50 3.58 9.70
CA ASP A 76 9.68 2.93 10.26
C ASP A 76 9.44 2.70 11.75
N LEU A 77 9.29 1.44 12.14
CA LEU A 77 8.98 1.01 13.50
C LEU A 77 10.20 1.09 14.44
N SER A 78 11.42 1.22 13.91
CA SER A 78 12.63 1.30 14.75
C SER A 78 12.73 2.63 15.51
N ASN A 79 12.12 3.68 14.97
CA ASN A 79 12.20 5.05 15.48
C ASN A 79 10.89 5.83 15.34
N LEU A 80 9.81 5.16 14.90
CA LEU A 80 8.50 5.74 14.63
C LEU A 80 8.52 6.92 13.65
N LYS A 81 9.50 6.99 12.74
CA LYS A 81 9.49 7.95 11.63
C LYS A 81 8.48 7.53 10.56
N TYR A 82 7.84 8.51 9.96
CA TYR A 82 6.77 8.28 8.98
C TYR A 82 6.79 9.31 7.87
N SER A 83 6.12 8.98 6.77
CA SER A 83 5.76 9.93 5.72
C SER A 83 4.54 9.44 4.94
N PHE A 84 3.79 10.37 4.37
CA PHE A 84 2.89 10.06 3.25
C PHE A 84 3.73 9.96 1.98
N ALA A 85 4.26 8.77 1.70
CA ALA A 85 5.10 8.49 0.54
C ALA A 85 4.38 8.76 -0.79
N TYR A 86 3.06 8.65 -0.83
CA TYR A 86 2.24 9.01 -1.98
C TYR A 86 0.92 9.61 -1.56
N VAL A 87 0.52 10.69 -2.22
CA VAL A 87 -0.84 11.25 -2.19
C VAL A 87 -1.30 11.44 -3.63
N GLY A 88 -2.30 10.67 -4.03
CA GLY A 88 -2.77 10.61 -5.40
C GLY A 88 -3.71 11.75 -5.80
N PRO A 89 -4.12 11.78 -7.08
CA PRO A 89 -5.11 12.73 -7.57
C PRO A 89 -6.47 12.54 -6.89
N LYS A 90 -7.35 13.54 -6.96
CA LYS A 90 -8.74 13.41 -6.50
C LYS A 90 -9.47 12.29 -7.25
N ASN A 91 -10.45 11.70 -6.59
CA ASN A 91 -11.22 10.54 -7.04
C ASN A 91 -10.36 9.29 -7.32
N SER A 92 -9.29 9.11 -6.55
CA SER A 92 -8.45 7.91 -6.59
C SER A 92 -8.47 7.16 -5.25
N SER A 93 -8.13 5.88 -5.30
CA SER A 93 -8.08 5.00 -4.13
C SER A 93 -7.19 3.82 -4.44
N LEU A 94 -6.30 3.43 -3.53
CA LEU A 94 -5.57 2.16 -3.62
C LEU A 94 -6.28 1.10 -2.79
N ASN A 95 -6.25 -0.14 -3.27
CA ASN A 95 -6.92 -1.30 -2.67
C ASN A 95 -5.90 -2.34 -2.19
N ALA A 96 -4.79 -2.49 -2.90
CA ALA A 96 -3.72 -3.40 -2.50
C ALA A 96 -2.36 -2.87 -2.92
N LEU A 97 -1.32 -3.32 -2.21
CA LEU A 97 0.07 -3.11 -2.57
C LEU A 97 0.90 -4.36 -2.28
N ALA A 98 2.04 -4.48 -2.94
CA ALA A 98 3.03 -5.51 -2.71
C ALA A 98 4.44 -4.98 -2.99
N ILE A 99 5.43 -5.59 -2.34
CA ILE A 99 6.84 -5.30 -2.53
C ILE A 99 7.55 -6.56 -3.03
N ILE A 100 8.36 -6.43 -4.07
CA ILE A 100 9.18 -7.50 -4.63
C ILE A 100 10.45 -6.94 -5.28
N ASN A 101 11.60 -7.58 -5.03
CA ASN A 101 12.89 -7.20 -5.64
C ASN A 101 13.22 -5.70 -5.56
N SER A 102 12.92 -5.06 -4.41
CA SER A 102 13.09 -3.60 -4.20
C SER A 102 12.17 -2.70 -5.04
N TYR A 103 11.05 -3.24 -5.52
CA TYR A 103 9.99 -2.45 -6.13
C TYR A 103 8.72 -2.53 -5.30
N LEU A 104 7.98 -1.42 -5.26
CA LEU A 104 6.62 -1.35 -4.74
C LEU A 104 5.63 -1.25 -5.91
N PHE A 105 4.61 -2.09 -5.87
CA PHE A 105 3.48 -2.04 -6.80
C PHE A 105 2.20 -1.87 -6.04
N ALA A 106 1.34 -0.95 -6.50
CA ALA A 106 0.05 -0.71 -5.89
C ALA A 106 -1.03 -0.66 -6.97
N VAL A 107 -2.21 -1.18 -6.62
CA VAL A 107 -3.37 -1.22 -7.51
C VAL A 107 -4.59 -0.63 -6.83
N GLY A 108 -5.48 -0.03 -7.62
CA GLY A 108 -6.56 0.77 -7.10
C GLY A 108 -7.79 0.85 -8.00
N ASN A 109 -8.65 1.80 -7.67
CA ASN A 109 -9.88 2.06 -8.42
C ASN A 109 -9.58 2.63 -9.82
N ASN A 110 -10.51 2.46 -10.75
CA ASN A 110 -10.44 3.01 -12.11
C ASN A 110 -9.16 2.59 -12.86
N GLY A 111 -8.73 1.34 -12.71
CA GLY A 111 -7.53 0.80 -13.35
C GLY A 111 -6.20 1.38 -12.85
N LEU A 112 -6.20 2.11 -11.72
CA LEU A 112 -5.00 2.74 -11.19
C LEU A 112 -3.95 1.67 -10.85
N VAL A 113 -2.79 1.78 -11.49
CA VAL A 113 -1.59 1.00 -11.17
C VAL A 113 -0.43 1.96 -10.96
N LEU A 114 0.28 1.77 -9.85
CA LEU A 114 1.49 2.49 -9.50
C LEU A 114 2.66 1.53 -9.36
N THR A 115 3.84 1.98 -9.75
CA THR A 115 5.11 1.33 -9.49
C THR A 115 6.13 2.33 -8.93
N SER A 116 7.04 1.86 -8.09
CA SER A 116 8.18 2.63 -7.60
C SER A 116 9.38 1.70 -7.39
N SER A 117 10.56 2.11 -7.84
CA SER A 117 11.84 1.40 -7.64
C SER A 117 12.68 1.98 -6.49
N ASN A 118 12.29 3.14 -5.97
CA ASN A 118 13.02 3.86 -4.92
C ASN A 118 12.14 4.20 -3.71
N PHE A 119 10.86 3.80 -3.75
CA PHE A 119 9.87 3.98 -2.68
C PHE A 119 9.55 5.43 -2.31
N THR A 120 9.96 6.38 -3.14
CA THR A 120 9.69 7.82 -2.98
C THR A 120 9.02 8.41 -4.21
N ASP A 121 9.42 7.95 -5.40
CA ASP A 121 8.86 8.38 -6.67
C ASP A 121 7.94 7.29 -7.23
N PHE A 122 6.68 7.65 -7.46
CA PHE A 122 5.66 6.72 -7.93
C PHE A 122 5.26 7.06 -9.37
N THR A 123 5.44 6.09 -10.27
CA THR A 123 5.02 6.20 -11.67
C THR A 123 3.68 5.51 -11.85
N LYS A 124 2.70 6.22 -12.43
CA LYS A 124 1.46 5.61 -12.90
C LYS A 124 1.75 4.77 -14.14
N VAL A 125 1.32 3.52 -14.12
CA VAL A 125 1.37 2.65 -15.30
C VAL A 125 0.09 2.87 -16.10
N GLU A 126 0.21 3.26 -17.35
CA GLU A 126 -0.93 3.35 -18.26
C GLU A 126 -1.35 1.94 -18.68
N THR A 127 -2.54 1.53 -18.22
CA THR A 127 -3.03 0.17 -18.42
C THR A 127 -4.17 0.03 -19.42
N GLY A 128 -4.86 1.14 -19.74
CA GLY A 128 -6.12 1.12 -20.46
C GLY A 128 -7.28 0.46 -19.69
N LEU A 129 -7.06 0.05 -18.44
CA LEU A 129 -8.10 -0.55 -17.60
C LEU A 129 -8.95 0.56 -16.96
N SER A 130 -10.25 0.32 -16.88
CA SER A 130 -11.20 1.18 -16.16
C SER A 130 -11.81 0.50 -14.94
N ASN A 131 -11.62 -0.81 -14.78
CA ASN A 131 -12.18 -1.57 -13.66
C ASN A 131 -11.40 -1.33 -12.36
N ASN A 132 -12.08 -1.50 -11.24
CA ASN A 132 -11.42 -1.49 -9.94
C ASN A 132 -10.52 -2.73 -9.79
N LEU A 133 -9.30 -2.49 -9.34
CA LEU A 133 -8.30 -3.51 -9.11
C LEU A 133 -8.22 -3.76 -7.61
N PHE A 134 -8.44 -5.01 -7.18
CA PHE A 134 -8.67 -5.34 -5.77
C PHE A 134 -7.46 -5.96 -5.08
N SER A 135 -6.62 -6.66 -5.84
CA SER A 135 -5.48 -7.39 -5.28
C SER A 135 -4.29 -7.34 -6.21
N VAL A 136 -3.11 -7.41 -5.62
CA VAL A 136 -1.84 -7.57 -6.32
C VAL A 136 -1.08 -8.74 -5.71
N TYR A 137 -0.57 -9.61 -6.56
CA TYR A 137 0.23 -10.77 -6.17
C TYR A 137 1.55 -10.77 -6.94
N PRO A 138 2.69 -10.55 -6.26
CA PRO A 138 3.99 -10.58 -6.90
C PRO A 138 4.48 -12.02 -7.08
N LYS A 139 5.11 -12.30 -8.22
CA LYS A 139 5.87 -13.50 -8.54
C LYS A 139 7.24 -13.06 -9.07
N THR A 140 8.24 -13.94 -9.03
CA THR A 140 9.67 -13.64 -9.31
C THR A 140 9.92 -12.66 -10.46
N ILE A 141 9.20 -12.76 -11.59
CA ILE A 141 9.36 -11.91 -12.77
C ILE A 141 8.06 -11.22 -13.25
N ARG A 142 6.96 -11.39 -12.50
CA ARG A 142 5.61 -10.97 -12.91
C ARG A 142 4.82 -10.47 -11.73
N ILE A 143 3.94 -9.52 -11.97
CA ILE A 143 2.99 -9.06 -10.98
C ILE A 143 1.60 -9.23 -11.53
N TYR A 144 0.78 -9.97 -10.79
CA TYR A 144 -0.61 -10.21 -11.14
C TYR A 144 -1.47 -9.19 -10.42
N GLY A 145 -2.26 -8.44 -11.15
CA GLY A 145 -3.35 -7.66 -10.59
C GLY A 145 -4.67 -8.37 -10.86
N ILE A 146 -5.56 -8.34 -9.87
CA ILE A 146 -6.90 -8.92 -9.99
C ILE A 146 -7.89 -7.78 -10.12
N ALA A 147 -8.57 -7.72 -11.26
CA ALA A 147 -9.73 -6.88 -11.50
C ALA A 147 -10.99 -7.71 -11.25
N GLY A 148 -12.12 -7.06 -10.90
CA GLY A 148 -13.39 -7.78 -10.63
C GLY A 148 -13.86 -8.71 -11.77
N ASP A 149 -13.37 -8.51 -12.99
CA ASP A 149 -13.73 -9.24 -14.20
C ASP A 149 -12.55 -10.02 -14.83
N GLY A 150 -11.44 -10.21 -14.10
CA GLY A 150 -10.34 -11.06 -14.56
C GLY A 150 -8.99 -10.79 -13.90
N VAL A 151 -8.00 -11.57 -14.32
CA VAL A 151 -6.60 -11.40 -13.89
C VAL A 151 -5.81 -10.79 -15.04
N PHE A 152 -5.06 -9.74 -14.74
CA PHE A 152 -4.06 -9.19 -15.65
C PHE A 152 -2.69 -9.35 -15.02
N TYR A 153 -1.65 -9.41 -15.84
CA TYR A 153 -0.28 -9.39 -15.34
C TYR A 153 0.51 -8.28 -16.00
N ILE A 154 1.47 -7.78 -15.23
CA ILE A 154 2.50 -6.84 -15.64
C ILE A 154 3.80 -7.63 -15.64
N ASN A 155 4.42 -7.77 -16.82
CA ASN A 155 5.79 -8.27 -16.90
C ASN A 155 6.75 -7.15 -16.51
N TYR A 156 7.67 -7.44 -15.58
CA TYR A 156 8.77 -6.55 -15.26
C TYR A 156 10.09 -7.25 -15.63
N CYS A 157 10.30 -7.45 -16.94
CA CYS A 157 11.59 -7.90 -17.46
C CYS A 157 12.51 -6.67 -17.65
N LYS A 158 13.82 -6.85 -17.52
CA LYS A 158 14.89 -5.82 -17.48
C LYS A 158 14.93 -4.77 -18.63
N SER A 159 14.01 -4.78 -19.58
CA SER A 159 13.83 -3.71 -20.56
C SER A 159 12.55 -2.97 -20.20
N ASN A 160 12.60 -1.64 -20.09
CA ASN A 160 11.56 -0.70 -19.65
C ASN A 160 10.19 -0.73 -20.38
N SER A 161 9.77 -1.84 -20.97
CA SER A 161 8.45 -2.05 -21.57
C SER A 161 7.54 -2.83 -20.62
N LEU A 162 6.65 -2.11 -19.95
CA LEU A 162 5.52 -2.69 -19.23
C LEU A 162 4.60 -3.39 -20.24
N GLN A 163 4.61 -4.72 -20.26
CA GLN A 163 3.63 -5.49 -21.03
C GLN A 163 2.49 -5.92 -20.14
N ILE A 164 1.29 -5.47 -20.51
CA ILE A 164 0.04 -5.80 -19.85
C ILE A 164 -0.67 -6.80 -20.74
N SER A 165 -1.01 -7.96 -20.20
CA SER A 165 -1.87 -8.91 -20.88
C SER A 165 -3.00 -9.32 -19.95
N ARG A 166 -4.21 -9.29 -20.50
CA ARG A 166 -5.41 -9.83 -19.86
C ARG A 166 -5.48 -11.32 -20.18
N ARG A 167 -5.60 -12.17 -19.15
CA ARG A 167 -6.11 -13.52 -19.37
C ARG A 167 -7.62 -13.45 -19.28
N LEU A 168 -8.28 -13.64 -20.41
CA LEU A 168 -9.69 -14.01 -20.45
C LEU A 168 -9.76 -15.51 -20.15
N ASN A 169 -10.67 -15.89 -19.25
CA ASN A 169 -11.03 -17.29 -19.05
C ASN A 169 -11.79 -17.80 -20.28
#